data_AF-A0A9N9EBT7-F1
#
_entry.id   AF-A0A9N9EBT7-F1
#
_cell.length_a   1.000
_cell.length_b   1.000
_cell.length_c   1.000
_cell.angle_alpha   90.00
_cell.angle_beta   90.00
_cell.angle_gamma   90.00
#
_symmetry.space_group_name_H-M   'P 1'
#
loop_
_entity.id
_entity.type
_entity.pdbx_description
1 polymer ?
#
loop_
_entity_poly.entity_id
_entity_poly.type
_entity_poly.pdbx_seq_one_letter_code
_entity_poly.pdbx_strand_id
1 'polypeptide(L)'
;MLSFFKPLGNFPTFQNLKYLGKWWKLESSLSLSFQKSHHESNKHVSRSMSTKEKSLASSTEPTVDQHSNTEYTKYLKSVSPRHNRWKPEELEELLGAIEEYGKNWRLIKSKISVDRTLVSIMSKYYNWQLKAFSSNSNKPWTPEEEKKFRMGLLTFGAGEWKRIAEFIGTRKSFEVKKKWASVGQNKRGRFTPEEDQILEKLISDHGTRWDQFAGILGRPPNHIRRHYVYIKNYKFTNEEKDLLRETLKEVGFDWKKVMEKFPQRKLRFVKLVISNNAHLNPFVAQGAWSEEERKLFQEALEKFGNNWREVSQVVKTRSPKQCSSYYQCIKTKK
;
A
#
# COMPACT_ATOMS: atom_id res chain seq x y z
N MET A 1 -21.69 -2.35 -41.71
CA MET A 1 -21.57 -1.02 -41.06
C MET A 1 -20.34 -0.99 -40.17
N LEU A 2 -19.19 -0.56 -40.70
CA LEU A 2 -17.89 -0.49 -40.00
C LEU A 2 -17.26 0.89 -40.26
N SER A 3 -17.68 1.92 -39.50
CA SER A 3 -17.22 3.30 -39.76
C SER A 3 -17.45 4.29 -38.61
N PHE A 4 -17.14 3.92 -37.35
CA PHE A 4 -17.34 4.81 -36.18
C PHE A 4 -16.15 4.98 -35.21
N PHE A 5 -14.92 4.68 -35.65
CA PHE A 5 -13.72 5.10 -34.93
C PHE A 5 -12.82 5.95 -35.82
N LYS A 6 -12.79 7.27 -35.56
CA LYS A 6 -11.73 8.15 -36.07
C LYS A 6 -10.39 7.71 -35.45
N PRO A 7 -9.28 7.72 -36.21
CA PRO A 7 -7.97 7.42 -35.66
C PRO A 7 -7.52 8.56 -34.75
N LEU A 8 -7.46 8.31 -33.44
CA LEU A 8 -6.72 9.18 -32.53
C LEU A 8 -5.23 8.91 -32.75
N GLY A 9 -4.53 9.88 -33.34
CA GLY A 9 -3.12 9.77 -33.67
C GLY A 9 -2.22 9.55 -32.45
N ASN A 10 -1.04 8.98 -32.71
CA ASN A 10 0.06 8.78 -31.75
C ASN A 10 -0.21 7.77 -30.61
N PHE A 11 -0.58 6.54 -30.98
CA PHE A 11 -0.35 5.37 -30.13
C PHE A 11 1.01 4.72 -30.45
N PRO A 12 1.88 4.47 -29.46
CA PRO A 12 3.01 3.55 -29.62
C PRO A 12 2.47 2.17 -30.01
N THR A 13 2.91 1.66 -31.15
CA THR A 13 2.41 0.42 -31.75
C THR A 13 2.85 -0.84 -30.97
N PHE A 14 2.24 -1.98 -31.34
CA PHE A 14 2.27 -3.29 -30.68
C PHE A 14 3.65 -4.00 -30.52
N GLN A 15 4.73 -3.31 -30.15
CA GLN A 15 6.08 -3.92 -30.03
C GLN A 15 6.47 -4.41 -28.61
N ASN A 16 5.74 -4.04 -27.55
CA ASN A 16 6.13 -4.39 -26.17
C ASN A 16 5.83 -5.85 -25.72
N LEU A 17 5.44 -6.75 -26.63
CA LEU A 17 5.23 -8.17 -26.34
C LEU A 17 6.50 -8.92 -25.88
N LYS A 18 7.70 -8.38 -26.18
CA LYS A 18 9.01 -8.97 -25.83
C LYS A 18 9.23 -9.16 -24.31
N TYR A 19 8.49 -8.41 -23.48
CA TYR A 19 8.63 -8.45 -22.03
C TYR A 19 7.77 -9.55 -21.40
N LEU A 20 6.53 -9.73 -21.87
CA LEU A 20 5.62 -10.77 -21.37
C LEU A 20 6.22 -12.17 -21.54
N GLY A 21 6.78 -12.49 -22.71
CA GLY A 21 7.35 -13.81 -22.99
C GLY A 21 8.55 -14.21 -22.12
N LYS A 22 9.35 -13.24 -21.66
CA LYS A 22 10.47 -13.49 -20.72
C LYS A 22 10.03 -13.50 -19.24
N TRP A 23 8.96 -12.78 -18.89
CA TRP A 23 8.43 -12.72 -17.53
C TRP A 23 7.91 -14.07 -17.01
N TRP A 24 7.16 -14.83 -17.82
CA TRP A 24 6.58 -16.12 -17.39
C TRP A 24 7.64 -17.17 -16.99
N LYS A 25 8.86 -17.10 -17.56
CA LYS A 25 9.96 -18.00 -17.18
C LYS A 25 10.59 -17.68 -15.81
N LEU A 26 10.44 -16.45 -15.32
CA LEU A 26 10.92 -16.01 -14.00
C LEU A 26 9.87 -16.19 -12.90
N GLU A 27 8.58 -16.06 -13.22
CA GLU A 27 7.49 -16.22 -12.24
C GLU A 27 7.26 -17.70 -11.88
N SER A 28 7.47 -18.62 -12.83
CA SER A 28 7.35 -20.07 -12.61
C SER A 28 8.37 -20.63 -11.59
N SER A 29 9.58 -20.07 -11.52
CA SER A 29 10.60 -20.49 -10.55
C SER A 29 10.39 -19.88 -9.15
N LEU A 30 9.74 -18.71 -9.08
CA LEU A 30 9.47 -18.02 -7.80
C LEU A 30 8.16 -18.48 -7.13
N SER A 31 7.22 -19.08 -7.87
CA SER A 31 5.99 -19.63 -7.30
C SER A 31 6.26 -20.87 -6.42
N LEU A 32 7.19 -21.73 -6.84
CA LEU A 32 7.54 -22.98 -6.16
C LEU A 32 8.18 -22.82 -4.77
N SER A 33 8.81 -21.68 -4.49
CA SER A 33 9.37 -21.39 -3.16
C SER A 33 8.34 -20.81 -2.18
N PHE A 34 7.26 -20.18 -2.68
CA PHE A 34 6.28 -19.50 -1.83
C PHE A 34 5.18 -20.41 -1.29
N GLN A 35 4.89 -21.56 -1.93
CA GLN A 35 3.85 -22.49 -1.46
C GLN A 35 4.27 -23.34 -0.25
N LYS A 36 5.57 -23.47 0.04
CA LYS A 36 6.04 -24.33 1.16
C LYS A 36 5.91 -23.71 2.55
N SER A 37 5.78 -22.39 2.70
CA SER A 37 5.77 -21.72 4.01
C SER A 37 4.38 -21.54 4.63
N HIS A 38 3.30 -21.77 3.88
CA HIS A 38 1.93 -21.42 4.30
C HIS A 38 1.08 -22.59 4.82
N HIS A 39 1.60 -23.81 4.86
CA HIS A 39 0.79 -25.02 5.12
C HIS A 39 0.79 -25.51 6.58
N GLU A 40 1.53 -24.86 7.49
CA GLU A 40 1.82 -25.40 8.83
C GLU A 40 1.16 -24.67 10.01
N SER A 41 0.36 -23.63 9.76
CA SER A 41 -0.22 -22.81 10.84
C SER A 41 -1.68 -22.46 10.61
N ASN A 42 -2.57 -23.44 10.82
CA ASN A 42 -3.95 -23.26 11.29
C ASN A 42 -4.63 -24.60 11.67
N LYS A 43 -4.55 -25.00 12.94
CA LYS A 43 -5.45 -25.97 13.58
C LYS A 43 -5.81 -25.48 14.99
N HIS A 44 -7.08 -25.67 15.37
CA HIS A 44 -7.73 -25.15 16.58
C HIS A 44 -7.87 -23.61 16.59
N VAL A 45 -8.97 -23.01 17.07
CA VAL A 45 -9.87 -23.41 18.16
C VAL A 45 -11.35 -23.24 17.79
N SER A 46 -12.22 -24.10 18.35
CA SER A 46 -13.69 -23.99 18.27
C SER A 46 -14.38 -24.48 19.56
N ARG A 47 -15.06 -23.59 20.29
CA ARG A 47 -16.08 -23.90 21.35
C ARG A 47 -16.79 -22.60 21.76
N SER A 48 -18.09 -22.40 21.46
CA SER A 48 -19.34 -22.82 22.14
C SER A 48 -19.64 -22.14 23.49
N MET A 49 -20.85 -21.59 23.62
CA MET A 49 -21.38 -20.93 24.84
C MET A 49 -21.77 -21.91 25.97
N SER A 50 -21.79 -21.45 27.23
CA SER A 50 -22.90 -21.71 28.19
C SER A 50 -22.80 -20.87 29.49
N THR A 51 -23.97 -20.69 30.11
CA THR A 51 -24.39 -20.04 31.39
C THR A 51 -23.46 -20.15 32.62
N LYS A 52 -23.43 -19.22 33.60
CA LYS A 52 -24.48 -19.02 34.65
C LYS A 52 -24.27 -17.76 35.54
N GLU A 53 -25.28 -17.50 36.39
CA GLU A 53 -25.46 -16.51 37.49
C GLU A 53 -24.49 -16.66 38.71
N LYS A 54 -24.44 -15.81 39.77
CA LYS A 54 -24.78 -14.38 40.07
C LYS A 54 -24.64 -14.12 41.60
N SER A 55 -23.79 -13.18 42.07
CA SER A 55 -23.73 -12.64 43.46
C SER A 55 -22.55 -11.65 43.62
N LEU A 56 -22.50 -10.61 44.47
CA LEU A 56 -23.48 -9.79 45.23
C LEU A 56 -22.71 -8.57 45.81
N ALA A 57 -23.35 -7.38 45.99
CA ALA A 57 -22.82 -6.15 46.63
C ALA A 57 -21.64 -5.45 45.86
N SER A 58 -21.33 -4.13 45.91
CA SER A 58 -21.94 -2.87 46.41
C SER A 58 -21.17 -1.68 45.72
N SER A 59 -21.53 -0.39 45.69
CA SER A 59 -22.69 0.42 46.16
C SER A 59 -22.76 1.76 45.37
N THR A 60 -23.87 2.50 45.53
CA THR A 60 -24.06 3.97 45.38
C THR A 60 -23.82 4.72 44.06
N GLU A 61 -24.84 5.53 43.73
CA GLU A 61 -24.91 6.73 42.87
C GLU A 61 -25.39 6.61 41.39
N PRO A 62 -26.06 7.66 40.85
CA PRO A 62 -27.40 7.49 40.30
C PRO A 62 -27.45 7.25 38.79
N THR A 63 -28.32 6.33 38.36
CA THR A 63 -28.58 6.06 36.94
C THR A 63 -30.03 6.35 36.57
N VAL A 64 -30.20 7.32 35.67
CA VAL A 64 -31.46 7.67 35.01
C VAL A 64 -32.11 6.44 34.37
N ASP A 65 -33.44 6.38 34.46
CA ASP A 65 -34.30 5.24 34.10
C ASP A 65 -34.04 4.68 32.69
N GLN A 66 -33.44 3.48 32.62
CA GLN A 66 -33.17 2.78 31.36
C GLN A 66 -34.40 2.06 30.77
N HIS A 67 -35.58 2.13 31.40
CA HIS A 67 -36.78 1.44 30.94
C HIS A 67 -37.53 2.13 29.78
N SER A 68 -37.29 3.42 29.52
CA SER A 68 -38.07 4.20 28.56
C SER A 68 -37.88 3.77 27.09
N ASN A 69 -36.67 3.38 26.68
CA ASN A 69 -36.35 3.19 25.26
C ASN A 69 -36.82 1.84 24.69
N THR A 70 -37.00 0.82 25.53
CA THR A 70 -37.40 -0.54 25.08
C THR A 70 -38.90 -0.63 24.80
N GLU A 71 -39.74 -0.06 25.66
CA GLU A 71 -41.18 0.05 25.43
C GLU A 71 -41.48 1.06 24.31
N TYR A 72 -40.78 2.20 24.26
CA TYR A 72 -40.94 3.16 23.17
C TYR A 72 -40.53 2.58 21.80
N THR A 73 -39.45 1.79 21.72
CA THR A 73 -39.09 1.10 20.47
C THR A 73 -39.98 -0.10 20.14
N LYS A 74 -40.62 -0.77 21.11
CA LYS A 74 -41.72 -1.72 20.83
C LYS A 74 -42.93 -1.00 20.26
N TYR A 75 -43.36 0.09 20.88
CA TYR A 75 -44.48 0.93 20.42
C TYR A 75 -44.25 1.46 19.00
N LEU A 76 -43.08 2.04 18.72
CA LEU A 76 -42.75 2.49 17.35
C LEU A 76 -42.72 1.34 16.33
N LYS A 77 -42.38 0.12 16.74
CA LYS A 77 -42.45 -1.08 15.89
C LYS A 77 -43.86 -1.65 15.74
N SER A 78 -44.77 -1.43 16.69
CA SER A 78 -46.18 -1.82 16.58
C SER A 78 -47.02 -0.81 15.82
N VAL A 79 -46.67 0.48 15.91
CA VAL A 79 -47.30 1.59 15.17
C VAL A 79 -46.79 1.69 13.74
N SER A 80 -45.52 1.33 13.47
CA SER A 80 -45.02 1.19 12.09
C SER A 80 -45.75 0.05 11.37
N PRO A 81 -46.55 0.33 10.31
CA PRO A 81 -47.27 -0.73 9.63
C PRO A 81 -46.32 -1.75 9.02
N ARG A 82 -46.72 -3.04 8.99
CA ARG A 82 -45.90 -4.15 8.44
C ARG A 82 -45.59 -4.03 6.92
N HIS A 83 -46.03 -2.95 6.27
CA HIS A 83 -45.82 -2.54 4.88
C HIS A 83 -44.37 -2.18 4.48
N ASN A 84 -43.34 -2.69 5.16
CA ASN A 84 -41.93 -2.51 4.79
C ASN A 84 -41.26 -3.76 4.18
N ARG A 85 -41.83 -4.95 4.36
CA ARG A 85 -41.38 -6.16 3.64
C ARG A 85 -42.30 -6.39 2.43
N TRP A 86 -41.69 -6.75 1.31
CA TRP A 86 -42.38 -7.19 0.10
C TRP A 86 -42.51 -8.72 0.17
N LYS A 87 -43.71 -9.24 -0.06
CA LYS A 87 -43.97 -10.68 -0.17
C LYS A 87 -43.55 -11.21 -1.55
N PRO A 88 -43.45 -12.54 -1.74
CA PRO A 88 -43.17 -13.14 -3.05
C PRO A 88 -44.24 -12.81 -4.10
N GLU A 89 -45.51 -12.85 -3.71
CA GLU A 89 -46.65 -12.67 -4.62
C GLU A 89 -46.72 -11.22 -5.12
N GLU A 90 -46.53 -10.25 -4.21
CA GLU A 90 -46.41 -8.82 -4.55
C GLU A 90 -45.21 -8.51 -5.48
N LEU A 91 -44.20 -9.39 -5.52
CA LEU A 91 -43.03 -9.25 -6.38
C LEU A 91 -43.25 -9.90 -7.75
N GLU A 92 -43.92 -11.05 -7.80
CA GLU A 92 -44.30 -11.72 -9.04
C GLU A 92 -45.29 -10.86 -9.85
N GLU A 93 -46.34 -10.34 -9.21
CA GLU A 93 -47.29 -9.41 -9.82
C GLU A 93 -46.62 -8.12 -10.34
N LEU A 94 -45.64 -7.60 -9.59
CA LEU A 94 -44.83 -6.46 -10.02
C LEU A 94 -43.94 -6.76 -11.22
N LEU A 95 -43.34 -7.96 -11.30
CA LEU A 95 -42.50 -8.35 -12.42
C LEU A 95 -43.34 -8.55 -13.69
N GLY A 96 -44.47 -9.26 -13.59
CA GLY A 96 -45.41 -9.43 -14.71
C GLY A 96 -45.95 -8.11 -15.25
N ALA A 97 -46.36 -7.19 -14.36
CA ALA A 97 -46.84 -5.87 -14.78
C ALA A 97 -45.75 -4.99 -15.44
N ILE A 98 -44.46 -5.21 -15.13
CA ILE A 98 -43.33 -4.53 -15.80
C ILE A 98 -43.04 -5.15 -17.16
N GLU A 99 -43.27 -6.45 -17.33
CA GLU A 99 -43.14 -7.15 -18.62
C GLU A 99 -44.27 -6.74 -19.58
N GLU A 100 -45.51 -6.66 -19.10
CA GLU A 100 -46.69 -6.27 -19.89
C GLU A 100 -46.74 -4.76 -20.22
N TYR A 101 -46.49 -3.89 -19.24
CA TYR A 101 -46.70 -2.43 -19.38
C TYR A 101 -45.41 -1.60 -19.48
N GLY A 102 -44.24 -2.25 -19.48
CA GLY A 102 -42.94 -1.58 -19.44
C GLY A 102 -42.75 -0.73 -18.18
N LYS A 103 -41.86 0.26 -18.20
CA LYS A 103 -41.56 1.12 -17.03
C LYS A 103 -42.60 2.24 -16.79
N ASN A 104 -43.87 2.02 -17.14
CA ASN A 104 -44.94 2.98 -16.91
C ASN A 104 -45.48 2.87 -15.48
N TRP A 105 -44.72 3.39 -14.52
CA TRP A 105 -44.99 3.22 -13.08
C TRP A 105 -46.39 3.66 -12.63
N ARG A 106 -47.01 4.65 -13.31
CA ARG A 106 -48.38 5.09 -13.01
C ARG A 106 -49.43 4.07 -13.44
N LEU A 107 -49.29 3.50 -14.64
CA LEU A 107 -50.15 2.43 -15.14
C LEU A 107 -49.95 1.14 -14.32
N ILE A 108 -48.70 0.81 -14.00
CA ILE A 108 -48.35 -0.28 -13.08
C ILE A 108 -49.09 -0.11 -11.74
N LYS A 109 -49.03 1.08 -11.11
CA LYS A 109 -49.70 1.32 -9.82
C LYS A 109 -51.24 1.25 -9.90
N SER A 110 -51.85 1.50 -11.06
CA SER A 110 -53.31 1.36 -11.23
C SER A 110 -53.76 -0.05 -11.63
N LYS A 111 -52.83 -0.95 -11.98
CA LYS A 111 -53.11 -2.33 -12.39
C LYS A 111 -52.76 -3.38 -11.35
N ILE A 112 -51.66 -3.21 -10.61
CA ILE A 112 -51.27 -4.15 -9.55
C ILE A 112 -52.18 -3.96 -8.32
N SER A 113 -52.66 -5.07 -7.76
CA SER A 113 -53.45 -5.15 -6.52
C SER A 113 -52.72 -4.70 -5.25
N VAL A 114 -51.40 -4.52 -5.34
CA VAL A 114 -50.48 -4.16 -4.26
C VAL A 114 -50.75 -2.75 -3.74
N ASP A 115 -51.26 -2.65 -2.51
CA ASP A 115 -51.42 -1.38 -1.80
C ASP A 115 -50.09 -0.85 -1.23
N ARG A 116 -49.23 -0.39 -2.15
CA ARG A 116 -48.00 0.35 -1.85
C ARG A 116 -47.98 1.65 -2.64
N THR A 117 -47.24 2.64 -2.15
CA THR A 117 -47.06 3.91 -2.85
C THR A 117 -46.25 3.72 -4.14
N LEU A 118 -46.48 4.61 -5.12
CA LEU A 118 -45.72 4.66 -6.38
C LEU A 118 -44.20 4.69 -6.15
N VAL A 119 -43.77 5.46 -5.14
CA VAL A 119 -42.35 5.56 -4.73
C VAL A 119 -41.83 4.22 -4.22
N SER A 120 -42.61 3.49 -3.40
CA SER A 120 -42.22 2.17 -2.90
C SER A 120 -42.05 1.15 -4.04
N ILE A 121 -42.97 1.14 -5.01
CA ILE A 121 -42.89 0.30 -6.23
C ILE A 121 -41.61 0.59 -7.02
N MET A 122 -41.37 1.86 -7.34
CA MET A 122 -40.15 2.28 -8.05
C MET A 122 -38.88 1.92 -7.28
N SER A 123 -38.83 2.24 -5.97
CA SER A 123 -37.69 1.93 -5.11
C SER A 123 -37.44 0.41 -5.01
N LYS A 124 -38.48 -0.42 -4.97
CA LYS A 124 -38.34 -1.88 -4.97
C LYS A 124 -37.67 -2.37 -6.25
N TYR A 125 -38.13 -1.92 -7.42
CA TYR A 125 -37.57 -2.29 -8.71
C TYR A 125 -36.09 -1.85 -8.84
N TYR A 126 -35.79 -0.57 -8.57
CA TYR A 126 -34.42 -0.08 -8.69
C TYR A 126 -33.48 -0.73 -7.67
N ASN A 127 -33.92 -0.98 -6.43
CA ASN A 127 -33.11 -1.71 -5.45
C ASN A 127 -32.93 -3.20 -5.81
N TRP A 128 -33.91 -3.84 -6.45
CA TRP A 128 -33.78 -5.19 -6.98
C TRP A 128 -32.77 -5.23 -8.13
N GLN A 129 -32.85 -4.31 -9.09
CA GLN A 129 -31.84 -4.15 -10.14
C GLN A 129 -30.44 -3.93 -9.54
N LEU A 130 -30.30 -3.03 -8.57
CA LEU A 130 -29.02 -2.79 -7.89
C LEU A 130 -28.50 -4.03 -7.16
N LYS A 131 -29.36 -4.88 -6.57
CA LYS A 131 -28.96 -6.17 -6.00
C LYS A 131 -28.55 -7.19 -7.06
N ALA A 132 -29.28 -7.29 -8.16
CA ALA A 132 -28.93 -8.15 -9.29
C ALA A 132 -27.58 -7.74 -9.92
N PHE A 133 -27.30 -6.43 -10.03
CA PHE A 133 -25.97 -5.94 -10.43
C PHE A 133 -24.91 -6.10 -9.33
N SER A 134 -25.28 -6.01 -8.05
CA SER A 134 -24.36 -6.20 -6.91
C SER A 134 -23.84 -7.64 -6.82
N SER A 135 -24.64 -8.64 -7.21
CA SER A 135 -24.21 -10.04 -7.30
C SER A 135 -23.03 -10.27 -8.26
N ASN A 136 -22.85 -9.41 -9.28
CA ASN A 136 -21.65 -9.39 -10.12
C ASN A 136 -20.47 -8.67 -9.43
N SER A 137 -20.73 -7.65 -8.60
CA SER A 137 -19.69 -6.83 -7.94
C SER A 137 -18.91 -7.52 -6.82
N ASN A 138 -19.40 -8.68 -6.36
CA ASN A 138 -18.73 -9.56 -5.38
C ASN A 138 -18.05 -10.77 -6.04
N LYS A 139 -18.07 -10.91 -7.37
CA LYS A 139 -17.34 -11.99 -8.06
C LYS A 139 -15.83 -11.78 -7.91
N PRO A 140 -15.07 -12.77 -7.42
CA PRO A 140 -13.61 -12.68 -7.34
C PRO A 140 -13.00 -12.44 -8.73
N TRP A 141 -11.81 -11.84 -8.76
CA TRP A 141 -11.10 -11.59 -10.01
C TRP A 141 -10.45 -12.87 -10.51
N THR A 142 -10.73 -13.25 -11.77
CA THR A 142 -10.05 -14.37 -12.42
C THR A 142 -8.60 -14.01 -12.77
N PRO A 143 -7.69 -15.00 -12.91
CA PRO A 143 -6.32 -14.76 -13.38
C PRO A 143 -6.26 -14.02 -14.72
N GLU A 144 -7.20 -14.31 -15.62
CA GLU A 144 -7.33 -13.69 -16.95
C GLU A 144 -7.76 -12.23 -16.86
N GLU A 145 -8.74 -11.92 -16.02
CA GLU A 145 -9.15 -10.54 -15.73
C GLU A 145 -8.02 -9.75 -15.05
N GLU A 146 -7.28 -10.36 -14.12
CA GLU A 146 -6.14 -9.72 -13.48
C GLU A 146 -4.99 -9.47 -14.47
N LYS A 147 -4.72 -10.41 -15.38
CA LYS A 147 -3.77 -10.22 -16.48
C LYS A 147 -4.19 -9.06 -17.39
N LYS A 148 -5.45 -9.02 -17.82
CA LYS A 148 -5.99 -7.89 -18.61
C LYS A 148 -5.94 -6.56 -17.85
N PHE A 149 -6.20 -6.57 -16.54
CA PHE A 149 -6.10 -5.39 -15.68
C PHE A 149 -4.66 -4.85 -15.59
N ARG A 150 -3.67 -5.71 -15.34
CA ARG A 150 -2.25 -5.33 -15.33
C ARG A 150 -1.79 -4.81 -16.70
N MET A 151 -2.22 -5.45 -17.80
CA MET A 151 -1.95 -4.98 -19.16
C MET A 151 -2.61 -3.62 -19.45
N GLY A 152 -3.85 -3.41 -19.02
CA GLY A 152 -4.56 -2.14 -19.14
C GLY A 152 -3.88 -1.00 -18.38
N LEU A 153 -3.38 -1.26 -17.17
CA LEU A 153 -2.57 -0.30 -16.40
C LEU A 153 -1.27 0.07 -17.13
N LEU A 154 -0.58 -0.91 -17.73
CA LEU A 154 0.63 -0.64 -18.51
C LEU A 154 0.34 0.16 -19.79
N THR A 155 -0.77 -0.13 -20.47
CA THR A 155 -1.11 0.48 -21.77
C THR A 155 -1.72 1.87 -21.62
N PHE A 156 -2.57 2.07 -20.61
CA PHE A 156 -3.37 3.30 -20.45
C PHE A 156 -2.98 4.15 -19.23
N GLY A 157 -2.30 3.58 -18.23
CA GLY A 157 -1.95 4.26 -16.98
C GLY A 157 -2.99 4.14 -15.87
N ALA A 158 -2.53 4.26 -14.62
CA ALA A 158 -3.39 4.28 -13.44
C ALA A 158 -4.23 5.58 -13.36
N GLY A 159 -5.52 5.47 -13.66
CA GLY A 159 -6.46 6.59 -13.72
C GLY A 159 -7.54 6.35 -14.79
N GLU A 160 -7.15 5.68 -15.87
CA GLU A 160 -7.96 5.40 -17.07
C GLU A 160 -8.97 4.24 -16.86
N TRP A 161 -9.70 4.25 -15.75
CA TRP A 161 -10.57 3.14 -15.31
C TRP A 161 -11.64 2.76 -16.33
N LYS A 162 -12.11 3.71 -17.15
CA LYS A 162 -13.07 3.46 -18.23
C LYS A 162 -12.43 2.64 -19.35
N ARG A 163 -11.26 3.05 -19.84
CA ARG A 163 -10.52 2.36 -20.92
C ARG A 163 -10.03 0.98 -20.47
N ILE A 164 -9.58 0.87 -19.21
CA ILE A 164 -9.17 -0.41 -18.63
C ILE A 164 -10.38 -1.36 -18.48
N ALA A 165 -11.56 -0.85 -18.08
CA ALA A 165 -12.79 -1.63 -18.03
C ALA A 165 -13.23 -2.13 -19.42
N GLU A 166 -13.22 -1.25 -20.42
CA GLU A 166 -13.48 -1.58 -21.83
C GLU A 166 -12.51 -2.65 -22.35
N PHE A 167 -11.22 -2.57 -22.00
CA PHE A 167 -10.21 -3.55 -22.36
C PHE A 167 -10.37 -4.92 -21.66
N ILE A 168 -10.84 -4.94 -20.41
CA ILE A 168 -11.17 -6.17 -19.69
C ILE A 168 -12.43 -6.82 -20.30
N GLY A 169 -13.43 -6.00 -20.63
CA GLY A 169 -14.71 -6.38 -21.22
C GLY A 169 -15.76 -6.89 -20.20
N THR A 170 -15.32 -7.61 -19.17
CA THR A 170 -16.20 -8.23 -18.16
C THR A 170 -16.47 -7.37 -16.92
N ARG A 171 -15.72 -6.28 -16.71
CA ARG A 171 -15.77 -5.45 -15.49
C ARG A 171 -16.06 -3.99 -15.80
N LYS A 172 -16.74 -3.31 -14.87
CA LYS A 172 -17.03 -1.86 -14.98
C LYS A 172 -15.91 -1.02 -14.36
N SER A 173 -15.83 0.25 -14.78
CA SER A 173 -14.79 1.20 -14.33
C SER A 173 -14.71 1.36 -12.81
N PHE A 174 -15.82 1.29 -12.09
CA PHE A 174 -15.83 1.35 -10.62
C PHE A 174 -15.19 0.10 -9.98
N GLU A 175 -15.37 -1.09 -10.57
CA GLU A 175 -14.76 -2.34 -10.10
C GLU A 175 -13.25 -2.34 -10.33
N VAL A 176 -12.83 -1.85 -11.51
CA VAL A 176 -11.42 -1.61 -11.85
C VAL A 176 -10.77 -0.65 -10.84
N LYS A 177 -11.43 0.47 -10.52
CA LYS A 177 -10.98 1.42 -9.50
C LYS A 177 -10.92 0.80 -8.09
N LYS A 178 -11.92 -0.04 -7.72
CA LYS A 178 -11.97 -0.77 -6.43
C LYS A 178 -10.84 -1.81 -6.33
N LYS A 179 -10.58 -2.58 -7.39
CA LYS A 179 -9.44 -3.51 -7.49
C LYS A 179 -8.13 -2.76 -7.36
N TRP A 180 -7.95 -1.64 -8.07
CA TRP A 180 -6.76 -0.80 -7.95
C TRP A 180 -6.52 -0.32 -6.50
N ALA A 181 -7.57 0.18 -5.84
CA ALA A 181 -7.49 0.58 -4.44
C ALA A 181 -7.07 -0.58 -3.50
N SER A 182 -7.51 -1.82 -3.77
CA SER A 182 -7.08 -3.01 -3.02
C SER A 182 -5.63 -3.41 -3.29
N VAL A 183 -5.16 -3.35 -4.54
CA VAL A 183 -3.75 -3.68 -4.91
C VAL A 183 -2.78 -2.77 -4.14
N GLY A 184 -3.10 -1.47 -4.05
CA GLY A 184 -2.30 -0.50 -3.29
C GLY A 184 -2.18 -0.78 -1.78
N GLN A 185 -3.06 -1.60 -1.21
CA GLN A 185 -3.02 -1.98 0.21
C GLN A 185 -2.23 -3.28 0.47
N ASN A 186 -2.06 -4.13 -0.54
CA ASN A 186 -1.59 -5.51 -0.35
C ASN A 186 -0.05 -5.63 -0.33
N LYS A 187 0.68 -4.78 -1.07
CA LYS A 187 2.16 -4.74 -1.02
C LYS A 187 2.71 -3.74 0.02
N ARG A 188 2.39 -3.97 1.29
CA ARG A 188 3.00 -3.25 2.44
C ARG A 188 4.35 -3.89 2.80
N GLY A 189 5.44 -3.40 2.20
CA GLY A 189 6.79 -3.89 2.49
C GLY A 189 7.88 -3.05 1.84
N ARG A 190 9.15 -3.31 2.20
CA ARG A 190 10.32 -2.74 1.51
C ARG A 190 10.33 -3.18 0.04
N PHE A 191 11.01 -2.44 -0.82
CA PHE A 191 11.31 -2.89 -2.18
C PHE A 191 12.39 -3.97 -2.13
N THR A 192 12.27 -4.95 -3.01
CA THR A 192 13.21 -6.06 -3.20
C THR A 192 14.26 -5.69 -4.26
N PRO A 193 15.47 -6.30 -4.25
CA PRO A 193 16.48 -6.08 -5.31
C PRO A 193 15.95 -6.36 -6.71
N GLU A 194 15.03 -7.32 -6.85
CA GLU A 194 14.39 -7.68 -8.12
C GLU A 194 13.40 -6.58 -8.57
N GLU A 195 12.62 -6.00 -7.65
CA GLU A 195 11.80 -4.82 -7.93
C GLU A 195 12.65 -3.60 -8.31
N ASP A 196 13.85 -3.44 -7.74
CA ASP A 196 14.79 -2.37 -8.12
C ASP A 196 15.29 -2.55 -9.56
N GLN A 197 15.72 -3.76 -9.94
CA GLN A 197 16.14 -4.07 -11.32
C GLN A 197 15.00 -3.85 -12.34
N ILE A 198 13.78 -4.27 -12.00
CA ILE A 198 12.59 -4.03 -12.83
C ILE A 198 12.34 -2.52 -12.97
N LEU A 199 12.43 -1.77 -11.86
CA LEU A 199 12.22 -0.32 -11.85
C LEU A 199 13.27 0.42 -12.70
N GLU A 200 14.55 0.08 -12.57
CA GLU A 200 15.64 0.66 -13.37
C GLU A 200 15.43 0.39 -14.87
N LYS A 201 15.06 -0.85 -15.22
CA LYS A 201 14.76 -1.21 -16.61
C LYS A 201 13.55 -0.45 -17.17
N LEU A 202 12.46 -0.36 -16.41
CA LEU A 202 11.28 0.41 -16.81
C LEU A 202 11.57 1.89 -17.03
N ILE A 203 12.47 2.47 -16.22
CA ILE A 203 12.89 3.87 -16.37
C ILE A 203 13.77 4.05 -17.62
N SER A 204 14.66 3.09 -17.90
CA SER A 204 15.45 3.07 -19.14
C SER A 204 14.56 3.00 -20.39
N ASP A 205 13.58 2.10 -20.37
CA ASP A 205 12.76 1.79 -21.56
C ASP A 205 11.61 2.82 -21.78
N HIS A 206 11.09 3.43 -20.71
CA HIS A 206 9.83 4.22 -20.75
C HIS A 206 9.86 5.54 -19.96
N GLY A 207 11.00 5.95 -19.39
CA GLY A 207 11.13 7.21 -18.64
C GLY A 207 10.41 7.18 -17.28
N THR A 208 9.74 8.27 -16.89
CA THR A 208 9.19 8.44 -15.53
C THR A 208 7.67 8.24 -15.43
N ARG A 209 7.14 7.21 -16.11
CA ARG A 209 5.70 6.87 -16.15
C ARG A 209 5.25 6.02 -14.95
N TRP A 210 5.30 6.65 -13.77
CA TRP A 210 5.00 6.00 -12.47
C TRP A 210 3.61 5.36 -12.39
N ASP A 211 2.64 5.90 -13.13
CA ASP A 211 1.27 5.44 -13.28
C ASP A 211 1.16 4.11 -14.04
N GLN A 212 2.00 3.89 -15.04
CA GLN A 212 2.08 2.63 -15.80
C GLN A 212 2.87 1.58 -15.02
N PHE A 213 3.98 1.99 -14.38
CA PHE A 213 4.82 1.09 -13.56
C PHE A 213 4.07 0.50 -12.36
N ALA A 214 3.01 1.20 -11.92
CA ALA A 214 2.13 0.80 -10.84
C ALA A 214 1.47 -0.57 -11.07
N GLY A 215 1.10 -0.89 -12.32
CA GLY A 215 0.54 -2.18 -12.70
C GLY A 215 1.54 -3.33 -12.75
N ILE A 216 2.83 -3.04 -12.98
CA ILE A 216 3.91 -4.03 -13.03
C ILE A 216 4.44 -4.32 -11.63
N LEU A 217 4.81 -3.28 -10.88
CA LEU A 217 5.36 -3.42 -9.53
C LEU A 217 4.27 -3.78 -8.50
N GLY A 218 2.99 -3.58 -8.81
CA GLY A 218 1.87 -3.81 -7.89
C GLY A 218 1.89 -2.83 -6.70
N ARG A 219 2.42 -1.62 -6.91
CA ARG A 219 2.62 -0.59 -5.88
C ARG A 219 2.09 0.76 -6.37
N PRO A 220 1.59 1.66 -5.49
CA PRO A 220 1.10 2.97 -5.91
C PRO A 220 2.19 3.82 -6.59
N PRO A 221 1.86 4.68 -7.58
CA PRO A 221 2.82 5.53 -8.29
C PRO A 221 3.69 6.38 -7.35
N ASN A 222 3.08 6.91 -6.29
CA ASN A 222 3.79 7.69 -5.26
C ASN A 222 4.81 6.88 -4.46
N HIS A 223 4.60 5.57 -4.26
CA HIS A 223 5.57 4.71 -3.60
C HIS A 223 6.76 4.46 -4.52
N ILE A 224 6.49 4.16 -5.80
CA ILE A 224 7.52 3.94 -6.83
C ILE A 224 8.37 5.20 -7.01
N ARG A 225 7.75 6.38 -7.15
CA ARG A 225 8.45 7.67 -7.26
C ARG A 225 9.32 7.98 -6.03
N ARG A 226 8.80 7.76 -4.81
CA ARG A 226 9.57 7.94 -3.56
C ARG A 226 10.75 6.98 -3.50
N HIS A 227 10.56 5.74 -3.92
CA HIS A 227 11.61 4.72 -3.92
C HIS A 227 12.70 4.99 -4.97
N TYR A 228 12.33 5.45 -6.18
CA TYR A 228 13.32 5.93 -7.16
C TYR A 228 14.16 7.09 -6.63
N VAL A 229 13.53 8.05 -5.92
CA VAL A 229 14.24 9.13 -5.23
C VAL A 229 15.17 8.57 -4.14
N TYR A 230 14.76 7.52 -3.42
CA TYR A 230 15.63 6.81 -2.47
C TYR A 230 16.84 6.17 -3.16
N ILE A 231 16.64 5.40 -4.24
CA ILE A 231 17.72 4.77 -5.01
C ILE A 231 18.73 5.82 -5.50
N LYS A 232 18.25 6.84 -6.22
CA LYS A 232 19.10 7.87 -6.84
C LYS A 232 19.88 8.73 -5.85
N ASN A 233 19.42 8.88 -4.61
CA ASN A 233 20.00 9.86 -3.67
C ASN A 233 20.54 9.27 -2.36
N TYR A 234 20.02 8.14 -1.88
CA TYR A 234 20.31 7.61 -0.54
C TYR A 234 20.83 6.16 -0.55
N LYS A 235 20.46 5.35 -1.54
CA LYS A 235 21.03 4.01 -1.74
C LYS A 235 22.41 4.14 -2.37
N PHE A 236 23.45 4.07 -1.55
CA PHE A 236 24.83 3.89 -2.01
C PHE A 236 25.17 2.41 -2.00
N THR A 237 25.73 1.91 -3.10
CA THR A 237 26.21 0.52 -3.20
C THR A 237 27.46 0.32 -2.34
N ASN A 238 27.98 -0.91 -2.25
CA ASN A 238 29.23 -1.12 -1.50
C ASN A 238 30.42 -0.63 -2.32
N GLU A 239 30.43 -0.84 -3.64
CA GLU A 239 31.46 -0.33 -4.55
C GLU A 239 31.55 1.21 -4.48
N GLU A 240 30.41 1.92 -4.43
CA GLU A 240 30.40 3.37 -4.23
C GLU A 240 30.93 3.82 -2.86
N LYS A 241 30.78 3.01 -1.80
CA LYS A 241 31.33 3.31 -0.47
C LYS A 241 32.82 3.05 -0.39
N ASP A 242 33.28 1.98 -1.03
CA ASP A 242 34.70 1.60 -1.06
C ASP A 242 35.48 2.62 -1.92
N LEU A 243 34.97 2.98 -3.10
CA LEU A 243 35.49 4.08 -3.92
C LEU A 243 35.53 5.41 -3.14
N LEU A 244 34.51 5.70 -2.34
CA LEU A 244 34.47 6.92 -1.51
C LEU A 244 35.55 6.87 -0.42
N ARG A 245 35.73 5.73 0.24
CA ARG A 245 36.77 5.51 1.25
C ARG A 245 38.18 5.64 0.68
N GLU A 246 38.42 5.13 -0.52
CA GLU A 246 39.69 5.25 -1.24
C GLU A 246 39.96 6.69 -1.66
N THR A 247 39.00 7.35 -2.30
CA THR A 247 39.12 8.77 -2.69
C THR A 247 39.40 9.68 -1.49
N LEU A 248 38.80 9.39 -0.32
CA LEU A 248 39.08 10.13 0.93
C LEU A 248 40.49 9.87 1.50
N LYS A 249 41.13 8.72 1.21
CA LYS A 249 42.53 8.46 1.59
C LYS A 249 43.50 9.24 0.71
N GLU A 250 43.23 9.27 -0.60
CA GLU A 250 44.08 9.96 -1.58
C GLU A 250 44.00 11.48 -1.47
N VAL A 251 42.79 12.02 -1.30
CA VAL A 251 42.52 13.46 -1.48
C VAL A 251 42.00 14.14 -0.20
N GLY A 252 41.71 13.38 0.86
CA GLY A 252 41.09 13.92 2.07
C GLY A 252 39.70 14.49 1.80
N PHE A 253 39.37 15.62 2.44
CA PHE A 253 38.05 16.24 2.36
C PHE A 253 37.92 17.35 1.29
N ASP A 254 38.74 17.32 0.22
CA ASP A 254 38.53 18.18 -0.95
C ASP A 254 37.28 17.71 -1.72
N TRP A 255 36.14 18.26 -1.30
CA TRP A 255 34.83 17.94 -1.87
C TRP A 255 34.71 18.24 -3.37
N LYS A 256 35.57 19.08 -3.96
CA LYS A 256 35.55 19.34 -5.40
C LYS A 256 36.08 18.12 -6.14
N LYS A 257 37.28 17.67 -5.79
CA LYS A 257 37.93 16.47 -6.36
C LYS A 257 37.17 15.19 -6.03
N VAL A 258 36.64 15.04 -4.81
CA VAL A 258 35.78 13.90 -4.46
C VAL A 258 34.55 13.82 -5.38
N MET A 259 33.93 14.96 -5.72
CA MET A 259 32.76 14.98 -6.61
C MET A 259 33.06 14.63 -8.07
N GLU A 260 34.31 14.76 -8.54
CA GLU A 260 34.73 14.30 -9.88
C GLU A 260 34.59 12.77 -10.02
N LYS A 261 34.70 12.01 -8.92
CA LYS A 261 34.46 10.56 -8.88
C LYS A 261 32.98 10.19 -8.71
N PHE A 262 32.10 11.15 -8.38
CA PHE A 262 30.67 10.93 -8.13
C PHE A 262 29.74 11.90 -8.90
N PRO A 263 29.90 12.08 -10.23
CA PRO A 263 29.11 13.04 -11.02
C PRO A 263 27.60 12.75 -11.03
N GLN A 264 27.21 11.49 -10.81
CA GLN A 264 25.81 11.03 -10.72
C GLN A 264 25.14 11.31 -9.37
N ARG A 265 25.90 11.69 -8.34
CA ARG A 265 25.40 11.98 -6.98
C ARG A 265 25.41 13.49 -6.72
N LYS A 266 24.73 13.93 -5.65
CA LYS A 266 24.79 15.34 -5.19
C LYS A 266 25.64 15.41 -3.93
N LEU A 267 26.49 16.43 -3.81
CA LEU A 267 27.45 16.59 -2.71
C LEU A 267 26.87 16.35 -1.31
N ARG A 268 25.67 16.89 -1.04
CA ARG A 268 24.98 16.69 0.26
C ARG A 268 24.76 15.21 0.62
N PHE A 269 24.55 14.34 -0.36
CA PHE A 269 24.29 12.92 -0.15
C PHE A 269 25.59 12.15 0.07
N VAL A 270 26.66 12.49 -0.66
CA VAL A 270 28.01 11.97 -0.41
C VAL A 270 28.47 12.32 1.01
N LYS A 271 28.28 13.59 1.43
CA LYS A 271 28.52 14.03 2.81
C LYS A 271 27.68 13.27 3.83
N LEU A 272 26.39 13.08 3.55
CA LEU A 272 25.46 12.35 4.43
C LEU A 272 25.84 10.87 4.62
N VAL A 273 26.39 10.23 3.58
CA VAL A 273 26.88 8.84 3.67
C VAL A 273 28.03 8.73 4.66
N ILE A 274 29.03 9.62 4.56
CA ILE A 274 30.19 9.62 5.46
C ILE A 274 29.77 9.97 6.90
N SER A 275 28.89 10.97 7.08
CA SER A 275 28.44 11.37 8.42
C SER A 275 27.64 10.27 9.12
N ASN A 276 26.85 9.49 8.38
CA ASN A 276 26.04 8.40 8.93
C ASN A 276 26.85 7.10 9.10
N ASN A 277 27.92 6.91 8.33
CA ASN A 277 28.76 5.72 8.32
C ASN A 277 30.20 6.09 8.70
N ALA A 278 30.43 6.36 9.99
CA ALA A 278 31.74 6.78 10.50
C ALA A 278 32.90 5.82 10.13
N HIS A 279 32.62 4.54 9.86
CA HIS A 279 33.60 3.55 9.41
C HIS A 279 34.11 3.75 7.97
N LEU A 280 33.42 4.56 7.16
CA LEU A 280 33.88 4.95 5.81
C LEU A 280 34.89 6.10 5.85
N ASN A 281 34.96 6.85 6.96
CA ASN A 281 35.97 7.89 7.13
C ASN A 281 37.32 7.23 7.46
N PRO A 282 38.34 7.34 6.59
CA PRO A 282 39.63 6.68 6.82
C PRO A 282 40.39 7.21 8.04
N PHE A 283 40.05 8.42 8.52
CA PHE A 283 40.66 9.04 9.70
C PHE A 283 39.99 8.66 11.02
N VAL A 284 38.96 7.80 10.99
CA VAL A 284 38.24 7.35 12.19
C VAL A 284 38.60 5.90 12.51
N ALA A 285 39.22 5.68 13.66
CA ALA A 285 39.66 4.38 14.14
C ALA A 285 38.46 3.44 14.41
N GLN A 286 38.59 2.20 13.95
CA GLN A 286 37.63 1.11 14.15
C GLN A 286 38.20 0.10 15.16
N GLY A 287 37.35 -0.53 15.96
CA GLY A 287 37.76 -1.51 16.97
C GLY A 287 37.95 -0.93 18.38
N ALA A 288 38.67 -1.66 19.23
CA ALA A 288 38.83 -1.38 20.65
C ALA A 288 39.50 -0.02 20.93
N TRP A 289 39.15 0.60 22.06
CA TRP A 289 39.74 1.87 22.52
C TRP A 289 41.11 1.61 23.15
N SER A 290 42.14 2.31 22.66
CA SER A 290 43.49 2.28 23.24
C SER A 290 43.54 3.02 24.58
N GLU A 291 44.59 2.82 25.37
CA GLU A 291 44.72 3.50 26.67
C GLU A 291 44.88 5.02 26.52
N GLU A 292 45.62 5.46 25.49
CA GLU A 292 45.76 6.87 25.13
C GLU A 292 44.42 7.50 24.75
N GLU A 293 43.61 6.82 23.93
CA GLU A 293 42.27 7.29 23.56
C GLU A 293 41.34 7.38 24.78
N ARG A 294 41.47 6.45 25.75
CA ARG A 294 40.69 6.44 26.99
C ARG A 294 41.07 7.60 27.90
N LYS A 295 42.37 7.88 28.03
CA LYS A 295 42.87 9.01 28.81
C LYS A 295 42.40 10.34 28.21
N LEU A 296 42.60 10.55 26.91
CA LEU A 296 42.11 11.75 26.19
C LEU A 296 40.59 11.89 26.27
N PHE A 297 39.86 10.77 26.21
CA PHE A 297 38.40 10.77 26.37
C PHE A 297 37.97 11.20 27.77
N GLN A 298 38.65 10.73 28.82
CA GLN A 298 38.36 11.10 30.22
C GLN A 298 38.65 12.59 30.47
N GLU A 299 39.83 13.09 30.06
CA GLU A 299 40.19 14.51 30.15
C GLU A 299 39.19 15.41 29.41
N ALA A 300 38.75 14.98 28.21
CA ALA A 300 37.75 15.71 27.45
C ALA A 300 36.34 15.65 28.06
N LEU A 301 35.97 14.53 28.70
CA LEU A 301 34.69 14.36 29.39
C LEU A 301 34.60 15.26 30.63
N GLU A 302 35.69 15.42 31.37
CA GLU A 302 35.79 16.35 32.51
C GLU A 302 35.65 17.81 32.04
N LYS A 303 36.28 18.17 30.92
CA LYS A 303 36.27 19.54 30.40
C LYS A 303 34.98 19.94 29.66
N PHE A 304 34.35 19.02 28.93
CA PHE A 304 33.24 19.31 28.02
C PHE A 304 31.95 18.53 28.31
N GLY A 305 31.96 17.61 29.28
CA GLY A 305 30.82 16.76 29.61
C GLY A 305 30.30 15.97 28.40
N ASN A 306 28.98 15.88 28.29
CA ASN A 306 28.31 15.13 27.22
C ASN A 306 28.35 15.83 25.84
N ASN A 307 29.20 16.85 25.63
CA ASN A 307 29.38 17.47 24.33
C ASN A 307 30.29 16.60 23.43
N TRP A 308 29.70 15.54 22.87
CA TRP A 308 30.41 14.55 22.06
C TRP A 308 31.13 15.12 20.83
N ARG A 309 30.80 16.33 20.37
CA ARG A 309 31.50 17.00 19.28
C ARG A 309 32.88 17.50 19.73
N GLU A 310 32.96 18.15 20.88
CA GLU A 310 34.24 18.62 21.43
C GLU A 310 35.08 17.45 21.96
N VAL A 311 34.44 16.48 22.63
CA VAL A 311 35.11 15.24 23.08
C VAL A 311 35.74 14.48 21.90
N SER A 312 35.04 14.38 20.77
CA SER A 312 35.56 13.79 19.53
C SER A 312 36.74 14.58 18.95
N GLN A 313 36.74 15.91 19.03
CA GLN A 313 37.86 16.74 18.57
C GLN A 313 39.12 16.59 19.42
N VAL A 314 38.99 16.36 20.74
CA VAL A 314 40.15 16.08 21.62
C VAL A 314 40.73 14.69 21.34
N VAL A 315 39.86 13.67 21.23
CA VAL A 315 40.29 12.28 20.95
C VAL A 315 40.85 12.13 19.53
N LYS A 316 40.37 12.95 18.57
CA LYS A 316 40.75 13.02 17.13
C LYS A 316 40.45 11.77 16.30
N THR A 317 40.73 10.58 16.82
CA THR A 317 40.58 9.27 16.14
C THR A 317 39.16 8.72 16.19
N ARG A 318 38.28 9.22 17.08
CA ARG A 318 36.93 8.69 17.30
C ARG A 318 35.85 9.72 16.98
N SER A 319 34.81 9.27 16.30
CA SER A 319 33.64 10.09 15.94
C SER A 319 32.75 10.38 17.15
N PRO A 320 31.93 11.46 17.14
CA PRO A 320 31.02 11.78 18.25
C PRO A 320 30.05 10.64 18.60
N LYS A 321 29.66 9.86 17.59
CA LYS A 321 28.79 8.68 17.77
C LYS A 321 29.49 7.57 18.55
N GLN A 322 30.77 7.30 18.25
CA GLN A 322 31.58 6.33 19.01
C GLN A 322 31.82 6.80 20.45
N CYS A 323 32.16 8.09 20.65
CA CYS A 323 32.33 8.67 21.99
C CYS A 323 31.07 8.50 22.87
N SER A 324 29.91 8.84 22.32
CA SER A 324 28.62 8.69 23.02
C SER A 324 28.29 7.22 23.34
N SER A 325 28.50 6.30 22.38
CA SER A 325 28.27 4.87 22.60
C SER A 325 29.24 4.27 23.63
N TYR A 326 30.52 4.67 23.62
CA TYR A 326 31.51 4.22 24.59
C TYR A 326 31.16 4.67 26.02
N TYR A 327 30.72 5.93 26.19
CA TYR A 327 30.21 6.42 27.48
C TYR A 327 29.05 5.58 28.01
N GLN A 328 28.07 5.24 27.15
CA GLN A 328 26.94 4.39 27.53
C GLN A 328 27.40 2.99 27.97
N CYS A 329 28.38 2.39 27.28
CA CYS A 329 28.97 1.10 27.66
C CYS A 329 29.76 1.15 28.97
N ILE A 330 30.39 2.28 29.32
CA ILE A 330 31.01 2.47 30.65
C ILE A 330 29.93 2.60 31.72
N LYS A 331 28.92 3.46 31.48
CA LYS A 331 27.88 3.78 32.46
C LYS A 331 26.94 2.61 32.78
N THR A 332 26.88 1.59 31.91
CA THR A 332 26.11 0.35 32.11
C THR A 332 26.93 -0.80 32.71
N LYS A 333 28.24 -0.59 32.95
CA LYS A 333 29.15 -1.54 33.61
C LYS A 333 29.57 -1.08 35.02
N LYS A 334 29.06 0.06 35.47
CA LYS A 334 29.06 0.53 36.86
C LYS A 334 27.66 0.31 37.43
#